data_AF-A0A374UP40-F1
#
_entry.id   AF-A0A374UP40-F1
#
_cell.length_a   1.000
_cell.length_b   1.000
_cell.length_c   1.000
_cell.angle_alpha   90.00
_cell.angle_beta   90.00
_cell.angle_gamma   90.00
#
_symmetry.space_group_name_H-M   'P 1'
#
loop_
_entity.id
_entity.type
_entity.pdbx_description
1 polymer ?
#
loop_
_entity_poly.entity_id
_entity_poly.type
_entity_poly.pdbx_seq_one_letter_code
_entity_poly.pdbx_strand_id
1 'polypeptide(L)' 'MYRRIRELREDADLTQKQMSAILHCSQQVYSNYELGQRDIPTSILIALAKHFKTSTDYILGLTDKKDNISK' A
#
# COMPACT_ATOMS: atom_id res chain seq x y z
N MET A 1 9.12 -7.97 0.46
CA MET A 1 9.77 -6.67 0.73
C MET A 1 8.78 -5.68 1.33
N TYR A 2 7.56 -5.53 0.80
CA TYR A 2 6.56 -4.58 1.32
C TYR A 2 5.54 -5.21 2.28
N ARG A 3 6.05 -5.63 3.45
CA ARG A 3 5.31 -5.98 4.68
C ARG A 3 3.91 -5.37 4.77
N ARG A 4 3.96 -4.05 4.88
CA ARG A 4 2.90 -3.17 5.34
C ARG A 4 1.77 -3.01 4.33
N ILE A 5 1.99 -3.28 3.05
CA ILE A 5 0.95 -3.12 2.04
C ILE A 5 -0.11 -4.20 2.16
N ARG A 6 0.34 -5.44 2.35
CA ARG A 6 -0.57 -6.56 2.62
C ARG A 6 -1.32 -6.34 3.94
N GLU A 7 -0.59 -5.99 5.00
CA GLU A 7 -1.17 -5.75 6.33
C GLU A 7 -2.24 -4.65 6.27
N LEU A 8 -1.93 -3.49 5.68
CA LEU A 8 -2.90 -2.40 5.54
C LEU A 8 -4.14 -2.79 4.74
N ARG A 9 -3.98 -3.61 3.69
CA ARG A 9 -5.12 -4.11 2.91
C ARG A 9 -5.99 -5.06 3.73
N GLU A 10 -5.36 -5.98 4.46
CA GLU A 10 -6.06 -6.98 5.29
C GLU A 10 -6.76 -6.32 6.48
N ASP A 11 -6.12 -5.34 7.13
CA ASP A 11 -6.72 -4.51 8.18
C ASP A 11 -7.94 -3.71 7.71
N ALA A 12 -8.05 -3.46 6.39
CA ALA A 12 -9.16 -2.74 5.78
C ALA A 12 -10.22 -3.68 5.16
N ASP A 13 -10.13 -4.99 5.38
CA ASP A 13 -11.02 -6.02 4.82
C ASP A 13 -11.14 -5.97 3.28
N LEU A 14 -10.06 -5.54 2.60
CA LEU A 14 -10.04 -5.43 1.15
C LEU A 14 -9.43 -6.66 0.49
N THR A 15 -10.05 -7.12 -0.59
CA THR A 15 -9.45 -8.08 -1.51
C THR A 15 -8.39 -7.40 -2.38
N GLN A 16 -7.42 -8.16 -2.90
CA GLN A 16 -6.43 -7.62 -3.86
C GLN A 16 -7.11 -7.00 -5.11
N LYS A 17 -8.26 -7.53 -5.53
CA LYS A 17 -9.06 -7.00 -6.66
C LYS A 17 -9.68 -5.63 -6.34
N GLN A 18 -10.21 -5.45 -5.13
CA GLN A 18 -10.73 -4.15 -4.71
C GLN A 18 -9.59 -3.13 -4.59
N MET A 19 -8.47 -3.51 -3.99
CA MET A 19 -7.33 -2.61 -3.84
C MET A 19 -6.71 -2.24 -5.19
N SER A 20 -6.60 -3.18 -6.13
CA SER A 20 -6.11 -2.89 -7.47
C SER A 20 -7.02 -1.94 -8.23
N ALA A 21 -8.35 -2.04 -8.04
CA ALA A 21 -9.31 -1.11 -8.61
C ALA A 21 -9.15 0.32 -8.05
N ILE A 22 -8.95 0.46 -6.74
CA ILE A 22 -8.69 1.75 -6.07
C ILE A 22 -7.39 2.38 -6.61
N LEU A 23 -6.37 1.56 -6.88
CA LEU A 23 -5.07 2.01 -7.38
C LEU A 23 -4.99 2.09 -8.91
N HIS A 24 -6.09 1.84 -9.62
CA HIS A 24 -6.16 1.83 -11.08
C HIS A 24 -5.08 0.95 -11.74
N CYS A 25 -4.88 -0.25 -11.20
CA CYS A 25 -3.96 -1.26 -11.74
C CYS A 25 -4.62 -2.64 -11.81
N SER A 26 -3.97 -3.60 -12.47
CA SER A 26 -4.45 -4.98 -12.48
C SER A 26 -4.22 -5.67 -11.13
N GLN A 27 -5.06 -6.64 -10.78
CA GLN A 27 -4.90 -7.42 -9.55
C GLN A 27 -3.55 -8.15 -9.50
N GLN A 28 -3.05 -8.63 -10.65
CA GLN A 28 -1.72 -9.22 -10.76
C GLN A 28 -0.62 -8.21 -10.44
N VAL A 29 -0.70 -6.99 -10.99
CA VAL A 29 0.29 -5.94 -10.71
C VAL A 29 0.31 -5.59 -9.22
N TYR A 30 -0.87 -5.47 -8.59
CA TYR A 30 -0.96 -5.24 -7.16
C TYR A 30 -0.38 -6.39 -6.32
N SER A 31 -0.66 -7.64 -6.70
CA SER A 31 -0.08 -8.82 -6.03
C SER A 31 1.45 -8.82 -6.11
N ASN A 32 2.02 -8.45 -7.27
CA ASN A 32 3.47 -8.36 -7.44
C ASN A 32 4.10 -7.30 -6.53
N TYR A 33 3.38 -6.22 -6.21
CA TYR A 33 3.82 -5.24 -5.21
C TYR A 33 3.89 -5.87 -3.81
N GLU A 34 2.83 -6.56 -3.35
CA GLU A 34 2.84 -7.22 -2.04
C GLU A 34 3.98 -8.25 -1.92
N LEU A 35 4.20 -9.03 -2.98
CA LEU A 35 5.25 -10.05 -3.02
C LEU A 35 6.65 -9.45 -3.15
N GLY A 36 6.78 -8.17 -3.50
CA GLY A 36 8.06 -7.52 -3.81
C GLY A 36 8.71 -8.04 -5.09
N GLN A 37 7.92 -8.63 -5.99
CA GLN A 37 8.37 -9.06 -7.32
C GLN A 37 8.46 -7.88 -8.30
N ARG A 38 7.82 -6.76 -7.96
CA ARG A 38 7.87 -5.51 -8.71
C ARG A 38 8.04 -4.36 -7.73
N ASP A 39 8.95 -3.44 -8.05
CA ASP A 39 9.08 -2.18 -7.31
C ASP A 39 7.81 -1.34 -7.44
N ILE A 40 7.54 -0.59 -6.38
CA ILE A 40 6.32 0.19 -6.28
C ILE A 40 6.57 1.57 -6.88
N PRO A 41 5.81 1.97 -7.91
CA PRO A 41 5.90 3.33 -8.43
C PRO A 41 5.55 4.36 -7.34
N THR A 42 6.25 5.48 -7.32
CA THR A 42 6.01 6.56 -6.34
C THR A 42 4.55 7.02 -6.31
N SER A 43 3.86 7.03 -7.46
CA SER A 43 2.43 7.36 -7.54
C SER A 43 1.54 6.39 -6.76
N ILE A 44 1.83 5.08 -6.84
CA ILE A 44 1.13 4.04 -6.08
C ILE A 44 1.44 4.16 -4.59
N LEU A 45 2.70 4.43 -4.24
CA LEU A 45 3.11 4.63 -2.85
C LEU A 45 2.38 5.83 -2.21
N ILE A 46 2.28 6.95 -2.93
CA ILE A 46 1.51 8.13 -2.50
C ILE A 46 0.02 7.81 -2.38
N ALA A 47 -0.55 7.05 -3.32
CA ALA A 47 -1.95 6.65 -3.30
C ALA A 47 -2.28 5.76 -2.09
N LEU A 48 -1.41 4.79 -1.78
CA LEU A 48 -1.52 3.95 -0.59
C LEU A 48 -1.47 4.77 0.70
N ALA A 49 -0.50 5.68 0.82
CA ALA A 49 -0.35 6.57 1.97
C ALA A 49 -1.62 7.41 2.20
N LYS A 50 -2.17 7.98 1.13
CA LYS A 50 -3.43 8.76 1.20
C LYS A 50 -4.64 7.90 1.54
N HIS A 51 -4.77 6.72 0.92
CA HIS A 51 -5.91 5.83 1.12
C HIS A 51 -5.98 5.33 2.57
N PHE A 52 -4.84 4.85 3.10
CA PHE A 52 -4.74 4.31 4.46
C PHE A 52 -4.46 5.36 5.53
N LYS A 53 -4.44 6.65 5.16
CA LYS A 53 -4.14 7.79 6.05
C LYS A 53 -2.87 7.57 6.86
N THR A 54 -1.79 7.15 6.20
CA THR A 54 -0.50 6.86 6.83
C THR A 54 0.65 7.47 6.04
N SER A 55 1.87 7.41 6.56
CA SER A 55 3.07 7.92 5.88
C SER A 55 3.69 6.88 4.95
N THR A 56 4.48 7.35 3.97
CA THR A 56 5.31 6.47 3.16
C THR A 56 6.37 5.77 3.99
N ASP A 57 6.88 6.42 5.03
CA ASP A 57 7.87 5.86 5.95
C ASP A 57 7.31 4.63 6.67
N TYR A 58 6.04 4.68 7.08
CA TYR A 58 5.35 3.52 7.64
C TYR A 58 5.23 2.40 6.61
N ILE A 59 4.76 2.70 5.39
CA ILE A 59 4.59 1.69 4.32
C ILE A 59 5.93 1.04 3.93
N LEU A 60 7.01 1.81 3.90
CA LEU A 60 8.37 1.35 3.58
C LEU A 60 9.08 0.68 4.76
N GLY A 61 8.50 0.71 5.97
CA GLY A 61 9.08 0.11 7.17
C GLY A 61 10.25 0.90 7.76
N LEU A 62 10.34 2.20 7.46
CA LEU A 62 11.31 3.13 8.06
C LEU A 62 10.88 3.57 9.48
N THR A 63 9.60 3.38 9.82
CA THR A 63 9.04 3.62 11.16
C THR A 63 7.90 2.64 11.45
N ASP A 64 7.70 2.30 12.72
CA ASP A 64 6.52 1.57 13.20
C ASP A 64 5.39 2.50 13.63
N LYS A 65 5.63 3.81 13.68
CA LYS A 65 4.59 4.80 13.97
C LYS A 65 3.72 4.96 12.73
N LYS A 66 2.47 4.53 12.84
CA LYS A 66 1.43 4.80 11.83
C LYS A 66 1.00 6.26 12.00
N ASP A 67 1.85 7.17 11.54
CA ASP A 67 1.57 8.61 11.61
C ASP A 67 0.45 8.95 10.64
N ASN A 68 -0.61 9.57 11.17
CA ASN A 68 -1.68 10.08 10.33
C ASN A 68 -1.14 11.32 9.60
N ILE A 69 -1.17 11.31 8.27
CA ILE A 69 -0.95 12.54 7.51
C ILE A 69 -2.17 13.43 7.76
N SER A 70 -2.05 14.33 8.75
CA SER A 70 -2.95 15.46 8.92
C SER A 70 -2.72 16.37 7.71
N LYS A 71 -3.69 16.36 6.79
CA LYS A 71 -3.76 17.41 5.76
C LYS A 71 -4.20 18.72 6.37
#